data_AF-A0A1S2PM90-F1
#
_entry.id   AF-A0A1S2PM90-F1
#
_cell.length_a   1.000
_cell.length_b   1.000
_cell.length_c   1.000
_cell.angle_alpha   90.00
_cell.angle_beta   90.00
_cell.angle_gamma   90.00
#
_symmetry.space_group_name_H-M   'P 1'
#
loop_
_entity.id
_entity.type
_entity.pdbx_description
1 polymer ?
#
loop_
_entity_poly.entity_id
_entity_poly.type
_entity_poly.pdbx_seq_one_letter_code
_entity_poly.pdbx_strand_id
1 'polypeptide(L)'
;MREAGPVHRVLFPRGVQAWLVTGYDAAHAALNDDRLGKNHDRGNDRWRARASIMPEPQHSQLQVHLLHQDPPKHTRMRRFVTVVISFATQNWREAVVDRPRATGFIRRCRMPVPVGAG
;
A
#
# COMPACT_ATOMS: atom_id res chain seq x y z
N MET A 1 20.18 7.83 5.29
CA MET A 1 18.97 7.79 6.16
C MET A 1 18.96 6.58 7.07
N ARG A 2 19.02 5.34 6.54
CA ARG A 2 19.17 4.11 7.35
C ARG A 2 20.34 4.13 8.34
N GLU A 3 21.46 4.74 7.94
CA GLU A 3 22.66 4.92 8.78
C GLU A 3 22.41 5.79 10.02
N ALA A 4 21.44 6.72 9.98
CA ALA A 4 21.09 7.59 11.09
C ALA A 4 20.08 6.95 12.06
N GLY A 5 19.81 5.65 11.91
CA GLY A 5 18.82 4.90 12.69
C GLY A 5 17.68 4.35 11.82
N PRO A 6 16.90 3.38 12.32
CA PRO A 6 15.85 2.73 11.53
C PRO A 6 14.51 3.51 11.52
N VAL A 7 14.32 4.49 12.40
CA VAL A 7 13.05 5.22 12.60
C VAL A 7 13.33 6.71 12.77
N HIS A 8 12.60 7.55 12.02
CA HIS A 8 12.81 9.00 12.01
C HIS A 8 11.48 9.75 12.13
N ARG A 9 11.48 10.90 12.82
CA ARG A 9 10.34 11.82 12.80
C ARG A 9 10.38 12.63 11.51
N VAL A 10 9.22 12.76 10.85
CA VAL A 10 9.07 13.54 9.61
C VAL A 10 7.85 14.45 9.70
N LEU A 11 7.89 15.55 8.94
CA LEU A 11 6.79 16.48 8.79
C LEU A 11 6.35 16.47 7.33
N PHE A 12 5.12 16.06 7.06
CA PHE A 12 4.54 16.14 5.73
C PHE A 12 4.21 17.59 5.34
N PRO A 13 4.14 17.93 4.04
CA PRO A 13 3.89 19.29 3.56
C PRO A 13 2.63 19.96 4.15
N ARG A 14 1.61 19.18 4.52
CA ARG A 14 0.37 19.68 5.16
C ARG A 14 0.48 19.82 6.69
N GLY A 15 1.68 19.76 7.26
CA GLY A 15 1.93 19.91 8.69
C GLY A 15 1.50 18.71 9.54
N VAL A 16 1.43 17.52 8.93
CA VAL A 16 1.17 16.24 9.62
C VAL A 16 2.51 15.68 10.08
N GLN A 17 2.66 15.50 11.39
CA GLN A 17 3.83 14.83 11.96
C GLN A 17 3.64 13.32 11.89
N ALA A 18 4.66 12.61 11.43
CA ALA A 18 4.63 11.16 11.29
C ALA A 18 6.00 10.55 11.59
N TRP A 19 6.03 9.22 11.56
CA TRP A 19 7.24 8.43 11.70
C TRP A 19 7.55 7.72 10.38
N LEU A 20 8.80 7.79 9.95
CA LEU A 20 9.32 7.12 8.77
C LEU A 20 10.25 5.99 9.21
N VAL A 21 9.86 4.76 8.89
CA VAL A 21 10.63 3.55 9.20
C VAL A 21 11.39 3.11 7.94
N THR A 22 12.70 2.93 8.04
CA THR A 22 13.56 2.55 6.90
C THR A 22 14.36 1.28 7.10
N GLY A 23 14.55 0.83 8.35
CA GLY A 23 15.20 -0.44 8.67
C GLY A 23 14.25 -1.61 8.43
N TYR A 24 14.75 -2.71 7.84
CA TYR A 24 13.91 -3.88 7.52
C TYR A 24 13.29 -4.49 8.78
N ASP A 25 14.10 -4.79 9.80
CA ASP A 25 13.61 -5.42 11.04
C ASP A 25 12.60 -4.53 11.77
N ALA A 26 12.86 -3.23 11.82
CA ALA A 26 11.94 -2.24 12.39
C ALA A 26 10.62 -2.16 11.60
N ALA A 27 10.68 -2.19 10.27
CA ALA A 27 9.50 -2.19 9.42
C ALA A 27 8.70 -3.49 9.59
N HIS A 28 9.38 -4.63 9.62
CA HIS A 28 8.74 -5.93 9.81
C HIS A 28 8.07 -6.03 11.19
N ALA A 29 8.72 -5.56 12.25
CA ALA A 29 8.13 -5.49 13.58
C ALA A 29 6.91 -4.55 13.61
N ALA A 30 7.03 -3.34 13.06
CA ALA A 30 5.95 -2.37 13.02
C ALA A 30 4.72 -2.87 12.23
N LEU A 31 4.93 -3.53 11.09
CA LEU A 31 3.84 -4.06 10.26
C LEU A 31 3.06 -5.21 10.92
N ASN A 32 3.63 -5.85 11.95
CA ASN A 32 3.01 -6.93 12.71
C ASN A 32 2.56 -6.50 14.12
N ASP A 33 2.69 -5.23 14.51
CA ASP A 33 2.28 -4.73 15.83
C ASP A 33 0.81 -4.28 15.81
N ASP A 34 -0.06 -4.95 16.56
CA ASP A 34 -1.50 -4.67 16.62
C ASP A 34 -1.85 -3.29 17.21
N ARG A 35 -0.89 -2.61 17.86
CA ARG A 35 -1.07 -1.23 18.34
C ARG A 35 -1.09 -0.23 17.18
N LEU A 36 -0.51 -0.58 16.02
CA LEU A 36 -0.48 0.24 14.82
C LEU A 36 -1.65 -0.13 13.90
N GLY A 37 -2.76 0.60 14.07
CA GLY A 37 -3.98 0.41 13.29
C GLY A 37 -3.96 1.09 11.92
N LYS A 38 -4.67 0.49 10.96
CA LYS A 38 -4.90 1.00 9.60
C LYS A 38 -6.20 1.78 9.49
N ASN A 39 -7.12 1.62 10.44
CA ASN A 39 -8.39 2.34 10.40
C ASN A 39 -8.14 3.84 10.65
N HIS A 40 -8.54 4.66 9.68
CA HIS A 40 -8.45 6.12 9.72
C HIS A 40 -9.20 6.73 10.92
N ASP A 41 -10.22 6.06 11.44
CA ASP A 41 -10.96 6.49 12.64
C ASP A 41 -10.07 6.53 13.90
N ARG A 42 -8.99 5.75 13.92
CA ARG A 42 -8.01 5.73 15.04
C ARG A 42 -7.06 6.92 14.99
N GLY A 43 -6.99 7.64 13.87
CA GLY A 43 -6.20 8.86 13.75
C GLY A 43 -6.81 9.99 14.57
N ASN A 44 -5.98 10.89 15.12
CA ASN A 44 -6.48 12.07 15.81
C ASN A 44 -7.11 13.10 14.85
N ASP A 45 -7.83 14.08 15.39
CA ASP A 45 -8.53 15.11 14.60
C ASP A 45 -7.60 15.87 13.64
N ARG A 46 -6.40 16.21 14.11
CA ARG A 46 -5.40 16.94 13.30
C ARG A 46 -4.95 16.12 12.10
N TRP A 47 -4.74 14.82 12.28
CA TRP A 47 -4.40 13.90 11.21
C TRP A 47 -5.59 13.74 10.25
N ARG A 48 -6.80 13.46 10.76
CA ARG A 48 -8.00 13.30 9.91
C ARG A 48 -8.28 14.52 9.05
N ALA A 49 -8.10 15.73 9.59
CA ALA A 49 -8.33 16.98 8.87
C ALA A 49 -7.26 17.29 7.79
N ARG A 50 -6.08 16.66 7.84
CA ARG A 50 -4.91 17.07 7.02
C ARG A 50 -4.28 15.95 6.20
N ALA A 51 -4.53 14.69 6.54
CA ALA A 51 -3.91 13.52 5.91
C ALA A 51 -4.48 13.21 4.53
N SER A 52 -5.72 13.60 4.25
CA SER A 52 -6.36 13.42 2.94
C SER A 52 -6.43 14.72 2.15
N ILE A 53 -6.24 14.61 0.84
CA ILE A 53 -6.55 15.68 -0.13
C ILE A 53 -8.00 15.58 -0.64
N MET A 54 -8.65 14.44 -0.42
CA MET A 54 -10.02 14.18 -0.86
C MET A 54 -11.00 14.76 0.17
N PRO A 55 -12.05 15.49 -0.27
CA PRO A 55 -13.07 16.02 0.62
C PRO A 55 -13.94 14.93 1.24
N GLU A 56 -14.65 15.27 2.32
CA GLU A 56 -15.73 14.44 2.86
C GLU A 56 -17.04 14.68 2.07
N PRO A 57 -17.90 13.67 1.89
CA PRO A 57 -17.80 12.31 2.44
C PRO A 57 -17.00 11.33 1.57
N GLN A 58 -16.44 11.76 0.43
CA GLN A 58 -15.75 10.86 -0.50
C GLN A 58 -14.57 10.17 0.15
N HIS A 59 -13.80 10.90 0.97
CA HIS A 59 -12.70 10.35 1.74
C HIS A 59 -13.17 9.16 2.60
N SER A 60 -14.06 9.37 3.56
CA SER A 60 -14.55 8.32 4.46
C SER A 60 -15.19 7.14 3.72
N GLN A 61 -16.02 7.39 2.71
CA GLN A 61 -16.67 6.32 1.94
C GLN A 61 -15.69 5.42 1.21
N LEU A 62 -14.62 5.98 0.64
CA LEU A 62 -13.60 5.23 -0.07
C LEU A 62 -12.57 4.57 0.85
N GLN A 63 -12.58 4.80 2.16
CA GLN A 63 -11.70 4.09 3.10
C GLN A 63 -12.30 2.77 3.64
N VAL A 64 -13.50 2.39 3.21
CA VAL A 64 -14.18 1.18 3.73
C VAL A 64 -13.83 -0.06 2.89
N HIS A 65 -12.55 -0.45 2.87
CA HIS A 65 -12.08 -1.65 2.17
C HIS A 65 -11.00 -2.40 2.95
N LEU A 66 -10.65 -3.61 2.50
CA LEU A 66 -9.77 -4.56 3.21
C LEU A 66 -8.48 -3.91 3.74
N LEU A 67 -7.82 -3.06 2.97
CA LEU A 67 -6.53 -2.46 3.34
C LEU A 67 -6.62 -1.41 4.46
N HIS A 68 -7.79 -0.81 4.71
CA HIS A 68 -7.98 0.27 5.68
C HIS A 68 -8.83 -0.14 6.88
N GLN A 69 -8.95 -1.44 7.14
CA GLN A 69 -9.67 -1.97 8.29
C GLN A 69 -8.70 -2.70 9.22
N ASP A 70 -9.02 -2.68 10.52
CA ASP A 70 -8.33 -3.44 11.56
C ASP A 70 -9.15 -4.69 11.94
N PRO A 71 -8.57 -5.66 12.66
CA PRO A 71 -9.33 -6.72 13.30
C PRO A 71 -10.46 -6.17 14.21
N PRO A 72 -11.62 -6.86 14.30
CA PRO A 72 -11.94 -8.15 13.68
C PRO A 72 -12.48 -8.03 12.24
N LYS A 73 -12.81 -6.82 11.77
CA LYS A 73 -13.43 -6.61 10.45
C LYS A 73 -12.47 -7.00 9.31
N HIS A 74 -11.21 -6.61 9.40
CA HIS A 74 -10.16 -7.04 8.46
C HIS A 74 -10.07 -8.56 8.37
N THR A 75 -10.05 -9.26 9.51
CA THR A 75 -9.93 -10.72 9.56
C THR A 75 -11.11 -11.39 8.85
N ARG A 76 -12.33 -10.89 9.05
CA ARG A 76 -13.53 -11.38 8.36
C ARG A 76 -13.46 -11.15 6.86
N MET A 77 -13.11 -9.93 6.42
CA MET A 77 -12.98 -9.59 4.99
C MET A 77 -11.89 -10.41 4.31
N ARG A 78 -10.72 -10.56 4.95
CA ARG A 78 -9.58 -11.31 4.43
C ARG A 78 -9.93 -12.77 4.20
N ARG A 79 -10.70 -13.40 5.10
CA ARG A 79 -11.13 -14.80 4.95
C ARG A 79 -11.84 -15.05 3.62
N PHE A 80 -12.71 -14.14 3.18
CA PHE A 80 -13.40 -14.29 1.89
C PHE A 80 -12.48 -14.07 0.69
N VAL A 81 -11.63 -13.04 0.75
CA VAL A 81 -10.73 -12.67 -0.37
C VAL A 81 -9.62 -13.69 -0.58
N THR A 82 -9.01 -14.19 0.50
CA THR A 82 -7.88 -15.13 0.42
C THR A 82 -8.25 -16.42 -0.31
N VAL A 83 -9.48 -16.92 -0.13
CA VAL A 83 -9.95 -18.11 -0.85
C VAL A 83 -9.94 -17.89 -2.37
N VAL A 84 -10.48 -16.75 -2.82
CA VAL A 84 -10.56 -16.42 -4.25
C VAL A 84 -9.16 -16.24 -4.84
N ILE A 85 -8.28 -15.52 -4.15
CA ILE A 85 -6.92 -15.28 -4.63
C ILE A 85 -6.14 -16.60 -4.70
N SER A 86 -6.21 -17.44 -3.67
CA SER A 86 -5.47 -18.72 -3.63
C SER A 86 -5.88 -19.65 -4.77
N PHE A 87 -7.20 -19.79 -5.01
CA PHE A 87 -7.71 -20.61 -6.11
C PHE A 87 -7.27 -20.05 -7.47
N ALA A 88 -7.34 -18.73 -7.63
CA ALA A 88 -6.92 -18.10 -8.86
C ALA A 88 -5.40 -18.31 -9.08
N THR A 89 -4.52 -18.11 -8.07
CA THR A 89 -3.06 -18.33 -8.14
C THR A 89 -2.69 -19.69 -8.70
N GLN A 90 -3.43 -20.74 -8.33
CA GLN A 90 -3.21 -22.08 -8.84
C GLN A 90 -3.49 -22.19 -10.36
N ASN A 91 -4.48 -21.46 -10.86
CA ASN A 91 -4.94 -21.50 -12.26
C ASN A 91 -4.33 -20.39 -13.16
N TRP A 92 -3.66 -19.37 -12.60
CA TRP A 92 -3.07 -18.27 -13.40
C TRP A 92 -1.82 -18.67 -14.18
N ARG A 93 -1.07 -19.71 -13.76
CA ARG A 93 0.17 -20.11 -14.47
C ARG A 93 -0.13 -20.46 -15.93
N GLU A 94 -1.12 -21.31 -16.17
CA GLU A 94 -1.55 -21.68 -17.53
C GLU A 94 -2.14 -20.49 -18.30
N ALA A 95 -2.90 -19.62 -17.63
CA ALA A 95 -3.60 -18.53 -18.30
C ALA A 95 -2.71 -17.32 -18.70
N VAL A 96 -1.61 -17.08 -17.98
CA VAL A 96 -0.74 -15.90 -18.14
C VAL A 96 0.61 -16.24 -18.78
N VAL A 97 1.21 -17.38 -18.44
CA VAL A 97 2.54 -17.76 -18.94
C VAL A 97 2.45 -18.37 -20.35
N ASP A 98 1.42 -19.19 -20.61
CA ASP A 98 1.30 -19.95 -21.87
C ASP A 98 0.44 -19.26 -22.95
N ARG A 99 -0.10 -18.06 -22.69
CA ARG A 99 -0.84 -17.30 -23.74
C ARG A 99 0.06 -16.35 -24.53
N PRO A 100 0.03 -16.38 -25.88
CA PRO A 100 0.86 -15.51 -26.74
C PRO A 100 0.57 -13.99 -26.63
N ARG A 101 -0.45 -13.57 -25.87
CA ARG A 101 -0.75 -12.14 -25.64
C ARG A 101 0.21 -11.47 -24.63
N ALA A 102 0.85 -12.23 -23.73
CA ALA A 102 1.77 -11.67 -22.73
C ALA A 102 3.06 -11.12 -23.37
N THR A 103 3.58 -11.81 -24.39
CA THR A 103 4.84 -11.46 -25.07
C THR A 103 4.74 -10.17 -25.90
N GLY A 104 3.55 -9.88 -26.46
CA GLY A 104 3.33 -8.69 -27.29
C GLY A 104 3.34 -7.36 -26.51
N PHE A 105 2.96 -7.38 -25.23
CA PHE A 105 2.86 -6.18 -24.40
C PHE A 105 4.24 -5.68 -23.95
N ILE A 106 5.12 -6.59 -23.52
CA ILE A 106 6.47 -6.24 -23.04
C ILE A 106 7.31 -5.56 -24.13
N ARG A 107 7.15 -5.98 -25.39
CA ARG A 107 7.90 -5.39 -26.53
C ARG A 107 7.46 -3.96 -26.86
N ARG A 108 6.23 -3.56 -26.50
CA ARG A 108 5.66 -2.23 -26.80
C ARG A 108 6.00 -1.18 -25.72
N CYS A 109 6.39 -1.58 -24.51
CA CYS A 109 6.71 -0.65 -23.42
C CYS A 109 8.19 -0.22 -23.36
N ARG A 110 9.03 -0.61 -24.33
CA ARG A 110 10.41 -0.14 -24.42
C ARG A 110 10.42 1.26 -25.06
N MET A 111 10.21 2.29 -24.23
CA MET A 111 10.41 3.68 -24.62
C MET A 111 11.89 3.86 -25.06
N PRO A 112 12.18 4.50 -26.21
CA PRO A 112 13.55 4.82 -26.58
C PRO A 112 14.11 5.86 -25.58
N VAL A 113 15.25 5.54 -24.98
CA VAL A 113 16.03 6.49 -24.16
C VAL A 113 16.70 7.46 -25.14
N PRO A 114 16.44 8.78 -25.08
CA PRO A 114 17.17 9.73 -25.91
C PRO A 114 18.62 9.77 -25.42
N VAL A 115 19.54 9.38 -26.29
CA VAL A 115 20.98 9.61 -26.11
C VAL A 115 21.22 11.10 -26.27
N GLY A 116 21.77 11.74 -25.24
CA GLY A 116 22.03 13.18 -25.22
C GLY A 116 22.90 13.63 -26.39
N ALA A 117 22.60 14.82 -26.91
CA ALA A 117 23.41 15.53 -27.88
C ALA A 117 23.99 16.78 -27.20
N GLY A 118 25.31 16.96 -27.36
CA GLY A 118 26.01 18.25 -27.26
C GLY A 118 26.41 18.69 -25.86
#